data_AF-A0A7V1FYC7-F1
#
_entry.id   AF-A0A7V1FYC7-F1
#
_cell.length_a   1.000
_cell.length_b   1.000
_cell.length_c   1.000
_cell.angle_alpha   90.00
_cell.angle_beta   90.00
_cell.angle_gamma   90.00
#
_symmetry.space_group_name_H-M   'P 1'
#
loop_
_entity.id
_entity.type
_entity.pdbx_description
1 polymer ?
#
loop_
_entity_poly.entity_id
_entity_poly.type
_entity_poly.pdbx_seq_one_letter_code
_entity_poly.pdbx_strand_id
1 'polypeptide(L)' 'MENAKILIVDDDQDITEALQAILESEQYTVLTAADKTEGMEKIRTN' A
#
# COMPACT_ATOMS: atom_id res chain seq x y z
N MET A 1 19.06 -3.43 -6.14
CA MET A 1 18.25 -3.85 -4.98
C MET A 1 16.81 -3.77 -5.44
N GLU A 2 16.00 -4.81 -5.25
CA GLU A 2 14.57 -4.68 -5.51
C GLU A 2 13.97 -3.70 -4.50
N ASN A 3 13.12 -2.80 -4.98
CA ASN A 3 12.37 -1.90 -4.14
C ASN A 3 11.40 -2.74 -3.29
N ALA A 4 11.52 -2.69 -1.97
CA ALA A 4 10.63 -3.46 -1.11
C ALA A 4 9.18 -3.04 -1.35
N LYS A 5 8.28 -4.03 -1.43
CA LYS A 5 6.86 -3.83 -1.68
C LYS A 5 6.10 -3.78 -0.35
N ILE A 6 5.24 -2.78 -0.19
CA ILE A 6 4.47 -2.52 1.03
C ILE A 6 2.98 -2.49 0.66
N LEU A 7 2.13 -3.13 1.46
CA LEU A 7 0.67 -3.03 1.38
C LEU A 7 0.15 -2.37 2.65
N ILE A 8 -0.56 -1.25 2.51
CA ILE A 8 -1.23 -0.52 3.59
C ILE A 8 -2.71 -0.88 3.52
N VAL A 9 -3.31 -1.23 4.66
CA VAL A 9 -4.75 -1.51 4.75
C VAL A 9 -5.35 -0.63 5.85
N ASP A 10 -6.11 0.36 5.44
CA ASP A 10 -6.76 1.35 6.32
C ASP A 10 -7.99 1.92 5.59
N ASP A 11 -9.10 2.14 6.29
CA ASP A 11 -10.34 2.66 5.72
C ASP A 11 -10.33 4.19 5.53
N ASP A 12 -9.35 4.87 6.13
CA ASP A 12 -9.14 6.30 5.94
C ASP A 12 -8.28 6.57 4.69
N GLN A 13 -8.92 7.12 3.66
CA GLN A 13 -8.27 7.47 2.40
C GLN A 13 -7.18 8.54 2.58
N ASP A 14 -7.39 9.53 3.45
CA ASP A 14 -6.41 10.61 3.66
C ASP A 14 -5.11 10.04 4.26
N ILE A 15 -5.23 9.09 5.18
CA ILE A 15 -4.08 8.40 5.80
C ILE A 15 -3.34 7.55 4.77
N THR A 16 -4.05 6.73 4.00
CA THR A 16 -3.42 5.83 3.02
C THR A 16 -2.68 6.61 1.92
N GLU A 17 -3.25 7.72 1.42
CA GLU A 17 -2.60 8.58 0.43
C GLU A 17 -1.35 9.28 0.98
N ALA A 18 -1.41 9.79 2.22
CA ALA A 18 -0.26 10.41 2.86
C ALA A 18 0.90 9.42 3.06
N LEU A 19 0.60 8.21 3.56
CA LEU A 19 1.61 7.17 3.77
C LEU A 19 2.18 6.65 2.44
N GLN A 20 1.34 6.50 1.42
CA GLN A 20 1.79 6.12 0.09
C GLN A 20 2.81 7.12 -0.47
N ALA A 21 2.50 8.42 -0.43
CA ALA A 21 3.40 9.45 -0.93
C ALA A 21 4.76 9.46 -0.19
N ILE A 22 4.75 9.30 1.14
CA ILE A 22 5.98 9.24 1.95
C ILE A 22 6.82 8.03 1.55
N LEU A 23 6.22 6.83 1.51
CA LEU A 23 6.96 5.60 1.23
C LEU A 23 7.43 5.50 -0.22
N GLU A 24 6.66 6.00 -1.19
CA GLU A 24 7.09 6.08 -2.59
C GLU A 24 8.28 7.04 -2.77
N SER A 25 8.34 8.13 -1.98
CA SER A 25 9.49 9.05 -2.00
C SER A 25 10.79 8.38 -1.52
N GLU A 26 10.66 7.37 -0.65
CA GLU A 26 11.75 6.51 -0.17
C GLU A 26 12.03 5.31 -1.11
N GLN A 27 11.49 5.35 -2.34
CA GLN A 27 11.67 4.36 -3.39
C GLN A 27 11.04 2.99 -3.09
N TYR A 28 10.06 2.90 -2.19
CA TYR A 28 9.27 1.68 -2.00
C TYR A 28 8.19 1.54 -3.09
N THR A 29 7.75 0.31 -3.36
CA THR A 29 6.53 0.06 -4.15
C THR A 29 5.37 -0.08 -3.19
N VAL A 30 4.42 0.85 -3.23
CA VAL A 30 3.33 0.88 -2.26
C VAL A 30 2.01 0.51 -2.92
N LEU A 31 1.23 -0.31 -2.23
CA LEU A 31 -0.15 -0.62 -2.53
C LEU A 31 -0.99 -0.19 -1.33
N THR A 32 -2.17 0.36 -1.58
CA THR A 32 -3.17 0.68 -0.54
C THR A 32 -4.36 -0.27 -0.65
N ALA A 33 -5.17 -0.39 0.38
CA ALA A 33 -6.45 -1.09 0.32
C ALA A 33 -7.38 -0.49 1.37
N ALA A 34 -8.64 -0.24 1.01
CA ALA A 34 -9.63 0.35 1.90
C ALA A 34 -10.27 -0.67 2.85
N ASP A 35 -10.15 -1.97 2.54
CA ASP A 35 -10.74 -3.03 3.34
C ASP A 35 -9.98 -4.36 3.24
N LYS A 36 -10.43 -5.31 4.07
CA LYS A 36 -9.89 -6.68 4.11
C LYS A 36 -9.97 -7.38 2.76
N THR A 37 -11.06 -7.22 2.01
CA THR A 37 -11.29 -7.92 0.73
C THR A 37 -10.26 -7.45 -0.28
N GLU A 38 -10.15 -6.14 -0.48
CA GLU A 38 -9.17 -5.53 -1.38
C GLU A 38 -7.74 -5.90 -0.96
N GLY A 39 -7.43 -5.84 0.34
CA GLY A 39 -6.12 -6.23 0.86
C GLY A 39 -5.77 -7.69 0.53
N MET A 40 -6.73 -8.60 0.72
CA MET A 40 -6.54 -10.03 0.41
C MET A 40 -6.40 -10.29 -1.10
N GLU A 41 -7.09 -9.53 -1.96
CA GLU A 41 -6.92 -9.62 -3.42
C GLU A 41 -5.52 -9.16 -3.85
N LYS A 42 -5.02 -8.06 -3.27
CA LYS A 42 -3.68 -7.54 -3.58
C LYS A 42 -2.56 -8.46 -3.11
N ILE A 43 -2.76 -9.20 -2.02
CA ILE A 43 -1.84 -10.25 -1.56
C ILE A 43 -1.80 -11.43 -2.53
N ARG A 44 -2.95 -11.82 -3.09
CA ARG A 44 -3.06 -13.02 -3.95
C ARG A 44 -2.57 -12.83 -5.38
N THR A 45 -2.57 -11.59 -5.87
CA THR A 45 -2.28 -11.25 -7.27
C THR A 45 -0.82 -10.85 -7.49
N ASN A 46 0.04 -10.99 -6.47
CA ASN A 46 1.49 -10.74 -6.51
C ASN A 46 2.27 -12.01 -6.15
#